data_AF-A0A3B9TQD9-F1
#
_entry.id   AF-A0A3B9TQD9-F1
#
_cell.length_a   1.000
_cell.length_b   1.000
_cell.length_c   1.000
_cell.angle_alpha   90.00
_cell.angle_beta   90.00
_cell.angle_gamma   90.00
#
_symmetry.space_group_name_H-M   'P 1'
#
loop_
_entity.id
_entity.type
_entity.pdbx_description
1 polymer ?
#
loop_
_entity_poly.entity_id
_entity_poly.type
_entity_poly.pdbx_seq_one_letter_code
_entity_poly.pdbx_strand_id
1 'polypeptide(L)'
;MKTDAFNFFGKVRTLFEHLGGVPPRLWFDNASVMVTAVLKNGGRTLTDEFRRFKEHYGFEAVFCNPAAGNEKGSVENKVGYNRRNFLVPPPEVDDLREYNPKLLALCESDHHREHYRKEGHIDVLHEEDKNALLPLPSVPFDCSSYEHVRVDAWGKFHLTPHHTYSTAPKHARSRILVQITSDRVIPLDESHRPITVHRRLYGNTKQEAMDWIPYLTQLSRSPGALKYTGIWDMLPDPLKAYLENLTKDDRKKALGVLAVLSEEDGFERAVASVGEALSRDVTDLDSLLALHGYLNQGERCETMDLEGCDLPELPAFSFSATSYDAMLGRKGAK
;
A
#
# COMPACT_ATOMS: atom_id res chain seq x y z
N MET A 1 19.49 -17.57 0.63
CA MET A 1 18.63 -16.36 0.65
C MET A 1 19.36 -15.34 1.51
N LYS A 2 19.99 -14.31 0.92
CA LYS A 2 20.55 -13.22 1.73
C LYS A 2 19.33 -12.55 2.39
N THR A 3 19.20 -12.66 3.70
CA THR A 3 18.15 -11.96 4.43
C THR A 3 18.45 -10.48 4.31
N ASP A 4 17.67 -9.77 3.50
CA ASP A 4 17.85 -8.32 3.31
C ASP A 4 17.77 -7.62 4.67
N ALA A 5 18.77 -6.78 4.96
CA ALA A 5 18.90 -6.05 6.21
C ALA A 5 17.62 -5.29 6.63
N PHE A 6 16.93 -4.74 5.65
CA PHE A 6 15.71 -3.95 5.80
C PHE A 6 14.53 -4.77 6.37
N ASN A 7 14.45 -6.05 6.01
CA ASN A 7 13.42 -6.94 6.53
C ASN A 7 13.65 -7.21 8.04
N PHE A 8 14.91 -7.19 8.48
CA PHE A 8 15.24 -7.40 9.88
C PHE A 8 14.87 -6.18 10.75
N PHE A 9 15.34 -4.97 10.41
CA PHE A 9 15.07 -3.77 11.23
C PHE A 9 13.58 -3.45 11.30
N GLY A 10 12.85 -3.62 10.19
CA GLY A 10 11.39 -3.45 10.18
C GLY A 10 10.68 -4.39 11.16
N LYS A 11 11.08 -5.67 11.23
CA LYS A 11 10.51 -6.64 12.17
C LYS A 11 10.81 -6.30 13.63
N VAL A 12 12.04 -5.88 13.94
CA VAL A 12 12.42 -5.48 15.30
C VAL A 12 11.67 -4.20 15.71
N ARG A 13 11.50 -3.25 14.79
CA ARG A 13 10.67 -2.06 15.04
C ARG A 13 9.23 -2.45 15.37
N THR A 14 8.58 -3.28 14.57
CA THR A 14 7.21 -3.75 14.83
C THR A 14 7.11 -4.48 16.17
N LEU A 15 8.13 -5.22 16.58
CA LEU A 15 8.21 -5.81 17.91
C LEU A 15 8.21 -4.74 19.01
N PHE A 16 9.04 -3.69 18.91
CA PHE A 16 9.07 -2.61 19.90
C PHE A 16 7.74 -1.86 19.99
N GLU A 17 7.12 -1.58 18.84
CA GLU A 17 5.79 -0.96 18.76
C GLU A 17 4.74 -1.82 19.45
N HIS A 18 4.76 -3.15 19.22
CA HIS A 18 3.84 -4.09 19.86
C HIS A 18 4.07 -4.22 21.37
N LEU A 19 5.32 -4.20 21.84
CA LEU A 19 5.66 -4.21 23.26
C LEU A 19 5.29 -2.90 23.98
N GLY A 20 5.13 -1.80 23.23
CA GLY A 20 4.94 -0.45 23.78
C GLY A 20 6.24 0.21 24.29
N GLY A 21 7.40 -0.35 23.96
CA GLY A 21 8.69 0.08 24.49
C GLY A 21 9.87 -0.70 23.90
N VAL A 22 11.08 -0.26 24.22
CA VAL A 22 12.32 -0.88 23.75
C VAL A 22 13.01 -1.62 24.90
N PRO A 23 13.30 -2.93 24.78
CA PRO A 23 14.11 -3.62 25.77
C PRO A 23 15.49 -2.95 25.92
N PRO A 24 15.98 -2.71 27.15
CA PRO A 24 17.24 -2.01 27.36
C PRO A 24 18.45 -2.78 26.82
N ARG A 25 18.33 -4.11 26.71
CA ARG A 25 19.38 -5.00 26.24
C ARG A 25 18.82 -6.08 25.33
N LEU A 26 19.36 -6.19 24.12
CA LEU A 26 18.98 -7.19 23.13
C LEU A 26 20.15 -8.07 22.73
N TRP A 27 19.86 -9.37 22.61
CA TRP A 27 20.83 -10.37 22.18
C TRP A 27 20.61 -10.69 20.69
N PHE A 28 21.69 -10.64 19.92
CA PHE A 28 21.68 -10.89 18.48
C PHE A 28 22.68 -11.98 18.10
N ASP A 29 22.35 -12.71 17.04
CA ASP A 29 23.32 -13.56 16.34
C ASP A 29 24.26 -12.68 15.48
N ASN A 30 25.43 -13.19 15.10
CA ASN A 30 26.41 -12.45 14.28
C ASN A 30 25.99 -12.41 12.79
N ALA A 31 24.75 -12.04 12.51
CA ALA A 31 24.25 -11.92 11.15
C ALA A 31 24.97 -10.79 10.40
N SER A 32 25.28 -11.01 9.12
CA SER A 32 25.97 -10.04 8.25
C SER A 32 25.23 -8.70 8.11
N VAL A 33 23.93 -8.69 8.43
CA VAL A 33 23.07 -7.50 8.48
C VAL A 33 23.50 -6.53 9.58
N MET A 34 24.05 -7.04 10.69
CA MET A 34 24.42 -6.27 11.87
C MET A 34 25.92 -6.14 12.04
N VAL A 35 26.67 -7.18 11.63
CA VAL A 35 28.11 -7.28 11.84
C VAL A 35 28.82 -7.35 10.48
N THR A 36 29.66 -6.36 10.19
CA THR A 36 30.50 -6.32 8.99
C THR A 36 31.78 -7.13 9.16
N ALA A 37 32.36 -7.14 10.36
CA ALA A 37 33.55 -7.93 10.67
C ALA A 37 33.59 -8.33 12.15
N VAL A 38 34.11 -9.54 12.41
CA VAL A 38 34.45 -10.01 13.76
C VAL A 38 35.96 -9.83 13.94
N LEU A 39 36.36 -9.02 14.91
CA LEU A 39 37.77 -8.70 15.20
C LEU A 39 38.39 -9.78 16.11
N LYS A 40 39.72 -9.95 16.00
CA LYS A 40 40.49 -10.99 16.72
C LYS A 40 40.38 -10.94 18.25
N ASN A 41 39.94 -9.81 18.82
CA ASN A 41 39.80 -9.61 20.27
C ASN A 41 38.34 -9.70 20.76
N GLY A 42 37.43 -10.27 19.97
CA GLY A 42 36.01 -10.32 20.30
C GLY A 42 35.26 -9.00 20.10
N GLY A 43 35.92 -7.96 19.56
CA GLY A 43 35.25 -6.76 19.06
C GLY A 43 34.46 -7.07 17.78
N ARG A 44 33.35 -6.38 17.55
CA ARG A 44 32.57 -6.50 16.31
C ARG A 44 32.47 -5.13 15.66
N THR A 45 32.72 -5.05 14.36
CA THR A 45 32.41 -3.86 13.57
C THR A 45 30.96 -3.97 13.13
N LEU A 46 30.14 -2.99 13.50
CA LEU A 46 28.73 -2.95 13.14
C LEU A 46 28.55 -2.37 11.73
N THR A 47 27.45 -2.70 11.06
CA THR A 47 27.00 -1.95 9.88
C THR A 47 26.56 -0.55 10.31
N ASP A 48 26.71 0.45 9.43
CA ASP A 48 26.28 1.82 9.74
C ASP A 48 24.76 1.89 9.96
N GLU A 49 23.99 1.10 9.21
CA GLU A 49 22.55 0.99 9.37
C GLU A 49 22.19 0.43 10.76
N PHE A 50 22.84 -0.64 11.21
CA PHE A 50 22.57 -1.19 12.54
C PHE A 50 23.01 -0.25 13.66
N ARG A 51 24.13 0.46 13.48
CA ARG A 51 24.60 1.47 14.44
C ARG A 51 23.58 2.59 14.59
N ARG A 52 23.09 3.15 13.48
CA ARG A 52 22.03 4.18 13.48
C ARG A 52 20.74 3.66 14.12
N PHE A 53 20.33 2.42 13.82
CA PHE A 53 19.15 1.79 14.42
C PHE A 53 19.31 1.65 15.93
N LYS A 54 20.46 1.16 16.41
CA LYS A 54 20.78 1.03 17.83
C LYS A 54 20.77 2.39 18.54
N GLU A 55 21.42 3.39 17.96
CA GLU A 55 21.48 4.75 18.53
C GLU A 55 20.08 5.39 18.60
N HIS A 56 19.23 5.18 17.60
CA HIS A 56 17.87 5.72 17.55
C HIS A 56 16.95 5.18 18.65
N TYR A 57 17.06 3.89 18.97
CA TYR A 57 16.25 3.22 19.99
C TYR A 57 16.93 3.12 21.36
N GLY A 58 18.21 3.44 21.47
CA GLY A 58 18.95 3.55 22.73
C GLY A 58 19.28 2.23 23.44
N PHE A 59 19.08 1.07 22.80
CA PHE A 59 19.33 -0.22 23.43
C PHE A 59 20.80 -0.66 23.40
N GLU A 60 21.21 -1.49 24.35
CA GLU A 60 22.47 -2.21 24.32
C GLU A 60 22.35 -3.47 23.46
N ALA A 61 23.25 -3.63 22.49
CA ALA A 61 23.33 -4.82 21.64
C ALA A 61 24.41 -5.77 22.16
N VAL A 62 24.03 -7.00 22.49
CA VAL A 62 24.94 -8.10 22.86
C VAL A 62 24.96 -9.11 21.73
N PHE A 63 26.16 -9.51 21.33
CA PHE A 63 26.34 -10.54 20.30
C PHE A 63 26.77 -11.84 20.92
N CYS A 64 26.05 -12.93 20.59
CA CYS A 64 26.40 -14.25 21.05
C CYS A 64 27.82 -14.63 20.60
N ASN A 65 28.55 -15.37 21.43
CA ASN A 65 29.89 -15.84 21.07
C ASN A 65 29.81 -17.00 20.06
N PRO A 66 30.68 -17.04 19.04
CA PRO A 66 30.77 -18.19 18.15
C PRO A 66 31.03 -19.46 18.97
N ALA A 67 30.24 -20.52 18.75
CA ALA A 67 30.31 -21.82 19.43
C ALA A 67 29.82 -21.91 20.90
N ALA A 68 29.11 -20.92 21.43
CA ALA A 68 28.47 -20.99 22.76
C ALA A 68 27.01 -21.49 22.69
N GLY A 69 26.81 -22.81 22.47
CA GLY A 69 25.47 -23.40 22.34
C GLY A 69 24.53 -23.19 23.54
N ASN A 70 25.09 -23.01 24.74
CA ASN A 70 24.32 -22.83 25.97
C ASN A 70 23.53 -21.51 26.01
N GLU A 71 24.03 -20.45 25.36
CA GLU A 71 23.35 -19.14 25.32
C GLU A 71 22.12 -19.16 24.38
N LYS A 72 22.10 -20.08 23.41
CA LYS A 72 21.09 -20.14 22.35
C LYS A 72 20.00 -21.20 22.59
N GLY A 73 20.25 -22.18 23.47
CA GLY A 73 19.36 -23.32 23.71
C GLY A 73 17.94 -22.94 24.19
N SER A 74 17.80 -21.88 24.99
CA SER A 74 16.48 -21.40 25.43
C SER A 74 15.65 -20.85 24.26
N VAL A 75 16.29 -20.04 23.40
CA VAL A 75 15.64 -19.43 22.22
C VAL A 75 15.25 -20.52 21.22
N GLU A 76 16.15 -21.46 20.92
CA GLU A 76 15.87 -22.56 19.98
C GLU A 76 14.73 -23.46 20.47
N ASN A 77 14.69 -23.76 21.78
CA ASN A 77 13.60 -24.52 22.37
C ASN A 77 12.25 -23.79 22.26
N LYS A 78 12.21 -22.48 22.51
CA LYS A 78 10.97 -21.69 22.39
C LYS A 78 10.50 -21.58 20.93
N VAL A 79 11.42 -21.38 19.98
CA VAL A 79 11.09 -21.44 18.54
C VAL A 79 10.54 -22.81 18.18
N GLY A 80 11.17 -23.89 18.64
CA GLY A 80 10.70 -25.26 18.44
C GLY A 80 9.33 -25.54 19.07
N TYR A 81 9.03 -24.97 20.23
CA TYR A 81 7.71 -25.02 20.86
C TYR A 81 6.66 -24.34 19.99
N ASN A 82 6.91 -23.08 19.58
CA ASN A 82 5.94 -22.32 18.77
C ASN A 82 5.63 -23.04 17.45
N ARG A 83 6.66 -23.60 16.79
CA ARG A 83 6.46 -24.37 15.55
C ARG A 83 5.59 -25.61 15.76
N ARG A 84 5.79 -26.36 16.84
CA ARG A 84 5.05 -27.60 17.11
C ARG A 84 3.62 -27.36 17.59
N ASN A 85 3.35 -26.25 18.25
CA ASN A 85 2.03 -25.98 18.84
C ASN A 85 1.14 -25.10 17.98
N PHE A 86 1.70 -24.16 17.19
CA PHE A 86 0.90 -23.23 16.40
C PHE A 86 0.96 -23.47 14.89
N LEU A 87 1.93 -24.26 14.41
CA LEU A 87 2.14 -24.51 12.98
C LEU A 87 2.04 -26.01 12.62
N VAL A 88 1.48 -26.83 13.51
CA VAL A 88 1.21 -28.26 13.26
C VAL A 88 -0.26 -28.56 13.61
N PRO A 89 -1.05 -29.11 12.66
CA PRO A 89 -0.70 -29.36 11.26
C PRO A 89 -0.32 -28.05 10.53
N PRO A 90 0.50 -28.11 9.45
CA PRO A 90 0.86 -26.94 8.67
C PRO A 90 -0.41 -26.17 8.25
N PRO A 91 -0.55 -24.88 8.61
CA PRO A 91 -1.75 -24.12 8.28
C PRO A 91 -1.79 -23.85 6.77
N GLU A 92 -2.93 -24.12 6.15
CA GLU A 92 -3.23 -23.71 4.78
C GLU A 92 -3.78 -22.28 4.82
N VAL A 93 -3.07 -21.35 4.17
CA VAL A 93 -3.37 -19.92 4.24
C VAL A 93 -3.23 -19.28 2.86
N ASP A 94 -4.23 -18.50 2.47
CA ASP A 94 -4.24 -17.79 1.18
C ASP A 94 -3.44 -16.48 1.26
N ASP A 95 -3.52 -15.76 2.40
CA ASP A 95 -2.75 -14.54 2.64
C ASP A 95 -2.12 -14.50 4.04
N LEU A 96 -0.78 -14.44 4.07
CA LEU A 96 -0.01 -14.27 5.29
C LEU A 96 -0.34 -12.99 6.06
N ARG A 97 -0.80 -11.92 5.38
CA ARG A 97 -1.18 -10.66 6.03
C ARG A 97 -2.42 -10.81 6.89
N GLU A 98 -3.34 -11.68 6.48
CA GLU A 98 -4.54 -12.00 7.26
C GLU A 98 -4.25 -13.04 8.34
N TYR A 99 -3.31 -13.95 8.07
CA TYR A 99 -2.94 -14.99 9.03
C TYR A 99 -2.06 -14.48 10.18
N ASN A 100 -1.10 -13.58 9.92
CA ASN A 100 -0.15 -13.10 10.92
C ASN A 100 -0.82 -12.50 12.17
N PRO A 101 -1.87 -11.65 12.07
CA PRO A 101 -2.59 -11.16 13.25
C PRO A 101 -3.25 -12.27 14.06
N LYS A 102 -3.83 -13.28 13.38
CA LYS A 102 -4.45 -14.43 14.04
C LYS A 102 -3.42 -15.26 14.80
N LEU A 103 -2.26 -15.50 14.18
CA LEU A 103 -1.15 -16.21 14.82
C LEU A 103 -0.61 -15.43 16.03
N LEU A 104 -0.50 -14.11 15.92
CA LEU A 104 -0.07 -13.25 17.04
C LEU A 104 -1.05 -13.36 18.23
N ALA A 105 -2.35 -13.26 17.99
CA ALA A 105 -3.37 -13.42 19.03
C ALA A 105 -3.32 -14.80 19.70
N LEU A 106 -3.02 -15.87 18.95
CA LEU A 106 -2.80 -17.20 19.52
C LEU A 106 -1.55 -17.24 20.42
N CYS A 107 -0.46 -16.57 20.02
CA CYS A 107 0.76 -16.48 20.82
C CYS A 107 0.52 -15.70 22.12
N GLU A 108 -0.22 -14.59 22.07
CA GLU A 108 -0.63 -13.83 23.25
C GLU A 108 -1.53 -14.65 24.16
N SER A 109 -2.45 -15.44 23.59
CA SER A 109 -3.31 -16.33 24.37
C SER A 109 -2.51 -17.41 25.11
N ASP A 110 -1.43 -17.94 24.51
CA ASP A 110 -0.50 -18.88 25.17
C ASP A 110 0.23 -18.27 26.37
N HIS A 111 0.28 -16.94 26.50
CA HIS A 111 0.88 -16.30 27.67
C HIS A 111 0.05 -16.47 28.96
N HIS A 112 -1.23 -16.86 28.86
CA HIS A 112 -2.06 -17.21 30.03
C HIS A 112 -1.71 -18.58 30.64
N ARG A 113 -0.55 -19.16 30.34
CA ARG A 113 -0.05 -20.38 31.00
C ARG A 113 0.96 -20.05 32.09
N GLU A 114 1.13 -20.99 33.00
CA GLU A 114 2.16 -20.91 34.05
C GLU A 114 3.57 -20.79 33.46
N HIS A 115 4.39 -19.94 34.08
CA HIS A 115 5.78 -19.84 33.72
C HIS A 115 6.54 -21.11 34.16
N TYR A 116 7.38 -21.66 33.29
CA TYR A 116 8.08 -22.93 33.48
C TYR A 116 9.09 -22.98 34.66
N ARG A 117 9.27 -21.88 35.40
CA ARG A 117 10.33 -21.72 36.42
C ARG A 117 10.00 -20.68 37.48
N LYS A 118 9.31 -19.61 37.10
CA LYS A 118 8.82 -18.58 38.02
C LYS A 118 7.40 -18.98 38.42
N GLU A 119 6.99 -18.61 39.63
CA GLU A 119 5.61 -18.78 40.07
C GLU A 119 4.76 -17.69 39.41
N GLY A 120 3.63 -18.07 38.80
CA GLY A 120 2.70 -17.17 38.12
C GLY A 120 2.66 -17.33 36.60
N HIS A 121 1.63 -16.70 36.00
CA HIS A 121 1.41 -16.72 34.56
C HIS A 121 2.40 -15.81 33.81
N ILE A 122 2.70 -16.18 32.56
CA ILE A 122 3.69 -15.48 31.73
C ILE A 122 3.25 -14.05 31.42
N ASP A 123 1.97 -13.83 31.19
CA ASP A 123 1.37 -12.51 30.94
C ASP A 123 1.60 -11.53 32.10
N VAL A 124 1.34 -11.96 33.35
CA VAL A 124 1.56 -11.14 34.55
C VAL A 124 3.03 -10.75 34.69
N LEU A 125 3.92 -11.74 34.55
CA LEU A 125 5.36 -11.49 34.60
C LEU A 125 5.84 -10.60 33.46
N HIS A 126 5.20 -10.68 32.29
CA HIS A 126 5.53 -9.84 31.14
C HIS A 126 5.10 -8.38 31.37
N GLU A 127 3.95 -8.14 31.98
CA GLU A 127 3.53 -6.79 32.38
C GLU A 127 4.49 -6.15 33.39
N GLU A 128 5.05 -6.95 34.31
CA GLU A 128 6.12 -6.46 35.20
C GLU A 128 7.36 -6.05 34.41
N ASP A 129 7.79 -6.88 33.45
CA ASP A 129 8.95 -6.62 32.59
C ASP A 129 8.75 -5.36 31.71
N LYS A 130 7.51 -5.03 31.32
CA LYS A 130 7.20 -3.82 30.54
C LYS A 130 7.59 -2.53 31.27
N ASN A 131 7.60 -2.53 32.60
CA ASN A 131 8.02 -1.36 33.39
C ASN A 131 9.52 -1.05 33.25
N ALA A 132 10.33 -2.01 32.79
CA ALA A 132 11.76 -1.85 32.56
C ALA A 132 12.09 -1.44 31.12
N LEU A 133 11.09 -1.29 30.24
CA LEU A 133 11.29 -0.87 28.86
C LEU A 133 11.69 0.61 28.79
N LEU A 134 12.57 0.91 27.85
CA LEU A 134 12.84 2.28 27.43
C LEU A 134 11.65 2.81 26.61
N PRO A 135 11.37 4.12 26.66
CA PRO A 135 10.29 4.70 25.88
C PRO A 135 10.56 4.59 24.37
N LEU A 136 9.49 4.47 23.58
CA LEU A 136 9.59 4.55 22.13
C LEU A 136 9.98 5.97 21.70
N PRO A 137 10.84 6.12 20.68
CA PRO A 137 11.15 7.43 20.11
C PRO A 137 9.90 8.03 19.46
N SER A 138 9.75 9.36 19.55
CA SER A 138 8.61 10.08 18.97
C SER A 138 8.55 10.02 17.44
N VAL A 139 9.71 9.86 16.80
CA VAL A 139 9.84 9.69 15.35
C VAL A 139 10.23 8.24 15.06
N PRO A 140 9.49 7.51 14.22
CA PRO A 140 9.86 6.15 13.83
C PRO A 140 11.18 6.12 13.07
N PHE A 141 11.99 5.08 13.28
CA PHE A 141 13.19 4.89 12.48
C PHE A 141 12.81 4.52 11.03
N ASP A 142 13.43 5.22 10.07
CA ASP A 142 13.28 4.89 8.66
C ASP A 142 14.06 3.61 8.33
N CYS A 143 13.33 2.50 8.18
CA CYS A 143 13.87 1.20 7.81
C CYS A 143 13.97 0.99 6.29
N SER A 144 13.75 2.04 5.49
CA SER A 144 13.78 1.93 4.04
C SER A 144 15.19 2.10 3.46
N SER A 145 15.40 1.47 2.31
CA SER A 145 16.57 1.70 1.45
C SER A 145 16.21 2.65 0.34
N TYR A 146 17.19 3.40 -0.14
CA TYR A 146 17.02 4.31 -1.27
C TYR A 146 18.02 3.96 -2.36
N GLU A 147 17.51 3.65 -3.55
CA GLU A 147 18.33 3.31 -4.71
C GLU A 147 17.95 4.15 -5.92
N HIS A 148 18.96 4.61 -6.66
CA HIS A 148 18.73 5.29 -7.95
C HIS A 148 18.63 4.25 -9.06
N VAL A 149 17.50 4.25 -9.76
CA VAL A 149 17.23 3.33 -10.88
C VAL A 149 17.01 4.11 -12.17
N ARG A 150 17.29 3.46 -13.30
CA ARG A 150 16.99 4.00 -14.62
C ARG A 150 15.66 3.44 -15.10
N VAL A 151 14.77 4.33 -15.53
CA VAL A 151 13.48 3.99 -16.10
C VAL A 151 13.63 3.78 -17.60
N ASP A 152 12.94 2.78 -18.14
CA ASP A 152 12.90 2.49 -19.57
C ASP A 152 12.00 3.48 -20.35
N ALA A 153 11.83 3.24 -21.65
CA ALA A 153 10.98 4.09 -22.50
C ALA A 153 9.49 3.95 -22.21
N TRP A 154 9.08 2.89 -21.51
CA TRP A 154 7.70 2.60 -21.16
C TRP A 154 7.35 3.11 -19.77
N GLY A 155 8.28 3.62 -18.98
CA GLY A 155 8.01 4.06 -17.61
C GLY A 155 8.18 2.94 -16.57
N LYS A 156 8.94 1.89 -16.87
CA LYS A 156 9.22 0.76 -15.97
C LYS A 156 10.69 0.73 -15.53
N PHE A 157 10.95 0.10 -14.39
CA PHE A 157 12.31 -0.14 -13.91
C PHE A 157 12.45 -1.54 -13.31
N HIS A 158 13.69 -2.02 -13.26
CA HIS A 158 14.04 -3.29 -12.65
C HIS A 158 14.77 -3.04 -11.34
N LEU A 159 14.26 -3.58 -10.23
CA LEU A 159 14.96 -3.55 -8.94
C LEU A 159 15.94 -4.72 -8.83
N THR A 160 15.55 -5.87 -9.39
CA THR A 160 16.41 -7.04 -9.54
C THR A 160 16.29 -7.54 -11.00
N PRO A 161 17.17 -8.44 -11.46
CA PRO A 161 17.03 -9.04 -12.80
C PRO A 161 15.68 -9.74 -13.06
N HIS A 162 14.92 -10.02 -11.99
CA HIS A 162 13.67 -10.76 -12.05
C HIS A 162 12.43 -9.90 -11.70
N HIS A 163 12.58 -8.78 -11.01
CA HIS A 163 11.45 -7.99 -10.50
C HIS A 163 11.36 -6.65 -11.22
N THR A 164 10.24 -6.45 -11.91
CA THR A 164 9.93 -5.24 -12.67
C THR A 164 8.81 -4.47 -12.01
N TYR A 165 8.94 -3.15 -11.95
CA TYR A 165 7.98 -2.24 -11.34
C TYR A 165 7.66 -1.09 -12.29
N SER A 166 6.43 -0.57 -12.23
CA SER A 166 6.02 0.59 -13.01
C SER A 166 6.25 1.91 -12.27
N THR A 167 6.28 3.00 -13.02
CA THR A 167 6.31 4.38 -12.49
C THR A 167 5.13 5.13 -13.12
N ALA A 168 5.38 6.30 -13.72
CA ALA A 168 4.43 6.98 -14.57
C ALA A 168 5.11 7.29 -15.92
N PRO A 169 4.36 7.31 -17.03
CA PRO A 169 4.90 7.67 -18.35
C PRO A 169 5.69 8.97 -18.39
N LYS A 170 5.36 9.95 -17.52
CA LYS A 170 6.08 11.23 -17.43
C LYS A 170 7.56 11.08 -17.07
N HIS A 171 7.92 9.97 -16.43
CA HIS A 171 9.27 9.64 -15.97
C HIS A 171 9.99 8.65 -16.90
N ALA A 172 9.45 8.40 -18.10
CA ALA A 172 10.11 7.54 -19.07
C ALA A 172 11.52 8.07 -19.41
N ARG A 173 12.49 7.16 -19.50
CA ARG A 173 13.90 7.45 -19.78
C ARG A 173 14.61 8.36 -18.77
N SER A 174 14.05 8.56 -17.57
CA SER A 174 14.71 9.32 -16.50
C SER A 174 15.42 8.42 -15.49
N ARG A 175 16.14 9.04 -14.56
CA ARG A 175 16.65 8.39 -13.35
C ARG A 175 15.83 8.87 -12.17
N ILE A 176 15.28 7.93 -11.40
CA ILE A 176 14.44 8.24 -10.24
C ILE A 176 15.04 7.60 -8.98
N LEU A 177 14.68 8.15 -7.83
CA LEU A 177 14.97 7.55 -6.53
C LEU A 177 13.83 6.59 -6.19
N VAL A 178 14.16 5.39 -5.70
CA VAL A 178 13.18 4.40 -5.27
C VAL A 178 13.39 4.12 -3.80
N GLN A 179 12.34 4.31 -3.02
CA GLN A 179 12.27 3.89 -1.63
C GLN A 179 11.83 2.43 -1.56
N ILE A 180 12.63 1.60 -0.90
CA ILE A 180 12.42 0.15 -0.81
C ILE A 180 12.22 -0.20 0.66
N THR A 181 11.03 -0.70 0.99
CA THR A 181 10.72 -1.22 2.33
C THR A 181 10.71 -2.76 2.30
N SER A 182 10.38 -3.39 3.42
CA SER A 182 10.19 -4.86 3.50
C SER A 182 8.92 -5.35 2.79
N ASP A 183 7.97 -4.47 2.52
CA ASP A 183 6.66 -4.83 1.97
C ASP A 183 6.32 -4.08 0.67
N ARG A 184 6.98 -2.95 0.41
CA ARG A 184 6.67 -2.02 -0.69
C ARG A 184 7.90 -1.56 -1.44
N VAL A 185 7.67 -1.14 -2.68
CA VAL A 185 8.63 -0.45 -3.54
C VAL A 185 7.93 0.80 -4.06
N ILE A 186 8.50 1.96 -3.76
CA ILE A 186 7.88 3.27 -3.97
C ILE A 186 8.83 4.13 -4.80
N PRO A 187 8.63 4.23 -6.12
CA PRO A 187 9.31 5.23 -6.94
C PRO A 187 8.92 6.65 -6.52
N LEU A 188 9.92 7.51 -6.34
CA LEU A 188 9.77 8.90 -5.91
C LEU A 188 10.03 9.89 -7.05
N ASP A 189 9.32 11.01 -7.05
CA ASP A 189 9.58 12.14 -7.96
C ASP A 189 10.79 12.99 -7.50
N GLU A 190 11.11 14.03 -8.27
CA GLU A 190 12.23 14.95 -7.96
C GLU A 190 12.05 15.71 -6.63
N SER A 191 10.81 15.81 -6.13
CA SER A 191 10.47 16.39 -4.83
C SER A 191 10.31 15.34 -3.72
N HIS A 192 10.76 14.11 -3.95
CA HIS A 192 10.65 12.96 -3.05
C HIS A 192 9.20 12.56 -2.70
N ARG A 193 8.23 12.85 -3.57
CA ARG A 193 6.85 12.40 -3.40
C ARG A 193 6.62 11.06 -4.09
N PRO A 194 5.79 10.16 -3.52
CA PRO A 194 5.49 8.87 -4.13
C PRO A 194 4.77 9.04 -5.48
N ILE A 195 5.30 8.39 -6.52
CA ILE A 195 4.68 8.34 -7.85
C ILE A 195 3.65 7.22 -7.90
N THR A 196 4.06 6.02 -7.48
CA THR A 196 3.22 4.82 -7.36
C THR A 196 3.69 4.02 -6.15
N VAL A 197 2.82 3.15 -5.62
CA VAL A 197 3.15 2.29 -4.47
C VAL A 197 2.92 0.85 -4.87
N HIS A 198 4.01 0.09 -5.03
CA HIS A 198 3.94 -1.32 -5.41
C HIS A 198 4.17 -2.22 -4.21
N ARG A 199 3.53 -3.39 -4.19
CA ARG A 199 3.93 -4.48 -3.30
C ARG A 199 5.31 -4.99 -3.71
N ARG A 200 6.19 -5.18 -2.75
CA ARG A 200 7.52 -5.72 -3.01
C ARG A 200 7.42 -7.19 -3.41
N LEU A 201 8.02 -7.50 -4.57
CA LEU A 201 8.12 -8.84 -5.12
C LEU A 201 9.37 -9.53 -4.57
N TYR A 202 9.21 -10.81 -4.23
CA TYR A 202 10.25 -11.69 -3.68
C TYR A 202 10.35 -12.97 -4.50
N GLY A 203 11.52 -13.60 -4.47
CA GLY A 203 11.80 -14.86 -5.16
C GLY A 203 12.81 -14.70 -6.30
N ASN A 204 13.00 -15.78 -7.04
CA ASN A 204 13.92 -15.85 -8.18
C ASN A 204 13.17 -15.98 -9.53
N THR A 205 11.84 -15.83 -9.51
CA THR A 205 10.99 -15.92 -10.69
C THR A 205 10.78 -14.53 -11.26
N LYS A 206 10.63 -14.45 -12.59
CA LYS A 206 10.28 -13.20 -13.25
C LYS A 206 8.87 -12.79 -12.84
N GLN A 207 8.77 -11.63 -12.21
CA GLN A 207 7.51 -11.06 -11.71
C GLN A 207 7.46 -9.57 -12.06
N GLU A 208 6.25 -9.08 -12.30
CA GLU A 208 5.99 -7.69 -12.64
C GLU A 208 4.86 -7.13 -11.77
N ALA A 209 5.12 -5.98 -11.14
CA ALA A 209 4.12 -5.20 -10.44
C ALA A 209 3.83 -3.94 -11.25
N MET A 210 2.63 -3.86 -11.81
CA MET A 210 2.23 -2.81 -12.74
C MET A 210 1.03 -2.05 -12.17
N ASP A 211 1.24 -0.78 -11.89
CA ASP A 211 0.18 0.20 -11.72
C ASP A 211 -0.09 0.86 -13.07
N TRP A 212 -1.31 0.68 -13.55
CA TRP A 212 -1.75 1.18 -14.84
C TRP A 212 -2.48 2.52 -14.75
N ILE A 213 -2.89 2.98 -13.57
CA ILE A 213 -3.64 4.24 -13.41
C ILE A 213 -2.85 5.43 -14.00
N PRO A 214 -1.53 5.60 -13.72
CA PRO A 214 -0.75 6.68 -14.33
C PRO A 214 -0.61 6.59 -15.86
N TYR A 215 -0.97 5.46 -16.46
CA TYR A 215 -0.91 5.22 -17.90
C TYR A 215 -2.21 5.60 -18.62
N LEU A 216 -3.31 5.87 -17.90
CA LEU A 216 -4.59 6.28 -18.49
C LEU A 216 -4.45 7.49 -19.42
N THR A 217 -3.70 8.50 -18.99
CA THR A 217 -3.43 9.71 -19.79
C THR A 217 -2.70 9.39 -21.08
N GLN A 218 -1.78 8.42 -21.08
CA GLN A 218 -1.11 7.96 -22.30
C GLN A 218 -2.03 7.07 -23.16
N LEU A 219 -2.85 6.23 -22.55
CA LEU A 219 -3.80 5.34 -23.23
C LEU A 219 -4.92 6.11 -23.92
N SER A 220 -5.35 7.25 -23.38
CA SER A 220 -6.29 8.15 -24.07
C SER A 220 -5.76 8.57 -25.46
N ARG A 221 -4.44 8.75 -25.60
CA ARG A 221 -3.80 9.12 -26.89
C ARG A 221 -3.71 7.93 -27.86
N SER A 222 -3.72 6.70 -27.34
CA SER A 222 -3.63 5.45 -28.11
C SER A 222 -4.74 4.47 -27.70
N PRO A 223 -6.02 4.81 -27.99
CA PRO A 223 -7.18 4.10 -27.45
C PRO A 223 -7.33 2.65 -27.98
N GLY A 224 -6.59 2.29 -29.04
CA GLY A 224 -6.54 0.91 -29.56
C GLY A 224 -5.71 -0.04 -28.69
N ALA A 225 -4.81 0.47 -27.85
CA ALA A 225 -3.99 -0.34 -26.97
C ALA A 225 -4.72 -0.78 -25.69
N LEU A 226 -5.84 -0.13 -25.34
CA LEU A 226 -6.56 -0.32 -24.08
C LEU A 226 -6.86 -1.79 -23.77
N LYS A 227 -7.35 -2.54 -24.76
CA LYS A 227 -7.73 -3.96 -24.60
C LYS A 227 -6.57 -4.90 -24.24
N TYR A 228 -5.33 -4.45 -24.42
CA TYR A 228 -4.13 -5.22 -24.13
C TYR A 228 -3.44 -4.76 -22.84
N THR A 229 -4.12 -3.93 -22.04
CA THR A 229 -3.60 -3.41 -20.77
C THR A 229 -4.41 -3.94 -19.60
N GLY A 230 -3.79 -4.04 -18.42
CA GLY A 230 -4.47 -4.49 -17.21
C GLY A 230 -5.61 -3.57 -16.75
N ILE A 231 -5.70 -2.34 -17.27
CA ILE A 231 -6.86 -1.46 -17.03
C ILE A 231 -8.14 -2.11 -17.53
N TRP A 232 -8.09 -2.78 -18.69
CA TRP A 232 -9.29 -3.37 -19.28
C TRP A 232 -9.97 -4.32 -18.32
N ASP A 233 -9.20 -5.18 -17.64
CA ASP A 233 -9.73 -6.14 -16.68
C ASP A 233 -10.31 -5.48 -15.41
N MET A 234 -9.80 -4.29 -15.06
CA MET A 234 -10.28 -3.50 -13.91
C MET A 234 -11.60 -2.76 -14.17
N LEU A 235 -11.99 -2.58 -15.44
CA LEU A 235 -13.23 -1.86 -15.78
C LEU A 235 -14.46 -2.78 -15.61
N PRO A 236 -15.59 -2.25 -15.12
CA PRO A 236 -16.84 -2.99 -15.04
C PRO A 236 -17.42 -3.22 -16.44
N ASP A 237 -18.17 -4.31 -16.60
CA ASP A 237 -18.70 -4.74 -17.90
C ASP A 237 -19.55 -3.69 -18.64
N PRO A 238 -20.41 -2.88 -17.97
CA PRO A 238 -21.13 -1.79 -18.63
C PRO A 238 -20.19 -0.77 -19.28
N LEU A 239 -19.09 -0.43 -18.61
CA LEU A 239 -18.11 0.52 -19.13
C LEU A 239 -17.28 -0.07 -20.27
N LYS A 240 -16.95 -1.37 -20.20
CA LYS A 240 -16.32 -2.09 -21.32
C LYS A 240 -17.21 -2.03 -22.57
N ALA A 241 -18.47 -2.41 -22.44
CA ALA A 241 -19.43 -2.41 -23.54
C ALA A 241 -19.60 -1.01 -24.15
N TYR A 242 -19.71 0.02 -23.31
CA TYR A 242 -19.73 1.42 -23.76
C TYR A 242 -18.49 1.78 -24.58
N LEU A 243 -17.28 1.53 -24.05
CA LEU A 243 -16.03 1.85 -24.75
C LEU A 243 -15.86 1.07 -26.07
N GLU A 244 -16.39 -0.15 -26.18
CA GLU A 244 -16.34 -0.93 -27.42
C GLU A 244 -17.22 -0.34 -28.52
N ASN A 245 -18.39 0.17 -28.17
CA ASN A 245 -19.35 0.75 -29.11
C ASN A 245 -18.98 2.17 -29.57
N LEU A 246 -18.09 2.86 -28.85
CA LEU A 246 -17.62 4.18 -29.22
C LEU A 246 -16.69 4.18 -30.44
N THR A 247 -16.75 5.29 -31.20
CA THR A 247 -15.76 5.61 -32.23
C THR A 247 -14.37 5.82 -31.61
N LYS A 248 -13.33 5.80 -32.44
CA LYS A 248 -11.94 6.01 -31.97
C LYS A 248 -11.75 7.36 -31.28
N ASP A 249 -12.39 8.41 -31.78
CA ASP A 249 -12.25 9.77 -31.25
C ASP A 249 -13.04 9.96 -29.95
N ASP A 250 -14.22 9.36 -29.85
CA ASP A 250 -15.03 9.43 -28.63
C ASP A 250 -14.43 8.55 -27.53
N ARG A 251 -13.85 7.39 -27.87
CA ARG A 251 -13.08 6.57 -26.93
C ARG A 251 -11.89 7.33 -26.35
N LYS A 252 -11.19 8.12 -27.18
CA LYS A 252 -10.10 9.00 -26.73
C LYS A 252 -10.59 10.05 -25.73
N LYS A 253 -11.73 10.70 -26.00
CA LYS A 253 -12.33 11.68 -25.08
C LYS A 253 -12.76 11.04 -23.77
N ALA A 254 -13.48 9.92 -23.82
CA ALA A 254 -13.94 9.19 -22.65
C ALA A 254 -12.78 8.73 -21.76
N LEU A 255 -11.71 8.18 -22.34
CA LEU A 255 -10.50 7.83 -21.59
C LEU A 255 -9.77 9.04 -21.04
N GLY A 256 -9.80 10.18 -21.74
CA GLY A 256 -9.25 11.44 -21.24
C GLY A 256 -9.97 11.94 -19.99
N VAL A 257 -11.30 11.89 -19.98
CA VAL A 257 -12.13 12.22 -18.80
C VAL A 257 -11.82 11.27 -17.67
N LEU A 258 -11.84 9.96 -17.95
CA LEU A 258 -11.54 8.95 -16.94
C LEU A 258 -10.15 9.18 -16.32
N ALA A 259 -9.16 9.57 -17.12
CA ALA A 259 -7.83 9.90 -16.63
C ALA A 259 -7.83 11.10 -15.68
N VAL A 260 -8.50 12.20 -16.06
CA VAL A 260 -8.62 13.41 -15.22
C VAL A 260 -9.35 13.10 -13.90
N LEU A 261 -10.51 12.44 -13.98
CA LEU A 261 -11.29 12.07 -12.79
C LEU A 261 -10.52 11.09 -11.89
N SER A 262 -9.72 10.20 -12.48
CA SER A 262 -8.89 9.27 -11.70
C SER A 262 -7.72 9.96 -11.00
N GLU A 263 -7.20 11.05 -11.57
CA GLU A 263 -6.15 11.86 -10.94
C GLU A 263 -6.71 12.74 -9.80
N GLU A 264 -7.96 13.20 -9.89
CA GLU A 264 -8.61 14.07 -8.88
C GLU A 264 -9.21 13.28 -7.71
N ASP A 265 -10.10 12.32 -7.99
CA ASP A 265 -10.93 11.64 -6.97
C ASP A 265 -10.60 10.15 -6.80
N GLY A 266 -9.71 9.62 -7.64
CA GLY A 266 -9.28 8.22 -7.63
C GLY A 266 -10.05 7.34 -8.61
N PHE A 267 -9.36 6.33 -9.14
CA PHE A 267 -9.85 5.47 -10.22
C PHE A 267 -11.16 4.76 -9.90
N GLU A 268 -11.32 4.21 -8.69
CA GLU A 268 -12.55 3.48 -8.31
C GLU A 268 -13.79 4.38 -8.33
N ARG A 269 -13.68 5.60 -7.80
CA ARG A 269 -14.80 6.57 -7.80
C ARG A 269 -15.10 7.08 -9.20
N ALA A 270 -14.06 7.33 -9.99
CA ALA A 270 -14.20 7.73 -11.39
C ALA A 270 -14.95 6.67 -12.19
N VAL A 271 -14.55 5.40 -12.08
CA VAL A 271 -15.21 4.26 -12.72
C VAL A 271 -16.65 4.09 -12.23
N ALA A 272 -16.91 4.19 -10.92
CA ALA A 272 -18.25 4.09 -10.37
C ALA A 272 -19.18 5.20 -10.89
N SER A 273 -18.68 6.43 -10.96
CA SER A 273 -19.44 7.58 -11.45
C SER A 273 -19.78 7.44 -12.93
N VAL A 274 -18.81 6.99 -13.74
CA VAL A 274 -19.06 6.71 -15.16
C VAL A 274 -20.05 5.55 -15.31
N GLY A 275 -19.96 4.51 -14.49
CA GLY A 275 -20.93 3.41 -14.48
C GLY A 275 -22.36 3.86 -14.17
N GLU A 276 -22.52 4.77 -13.21
CA GLU A 276 -23.82 5.35 -12.83
C GLU A 276 -24.37 6.32 -13.89
N ALA A 277 -23.51 7.05 -14.60
CA ALA A 277 -23.96 7.84 -15.74
C ALA A 277 -24.47 6.95 -16.89
N LEU A 278 -23.78 5.84 -17.15
CA LEU A 278 -24.19 4.88 -18.17
C LEU A 278 -25.51 4.18 -17.81
N SER A 279 -25.78 3.93 -16.53
CA SER A 279 -27.09 3.38 -16.09
C SER A 279 -28.26 4.35 -16.32
N ARG A 280 -27.96 5.64 -16.48
CA ARG A 280 -28.92 6.73 -16.74
C ARG A 280 -28.97 7.15 -18.21
N ASP A 281 -28.37 6.37 -19.12
CA ASP A 281 -28.21 6.67 -20.55
C ASP A 281 -27.51 8.03 -20.83
N VAL A 282 -26.70 8.50 -19.88
CA VAL A 282 -25.92 9.73 -20.02
C VAL A 282 -24.60 9.40 -20.69
N THR A 283 -24.44 9.84 -21.94
CA THR A 283 -23.22 9.59 -22.74
C THR A 283 -22.39 10.85 -22.99
N ASP A 284 -22.91 12.03 -22.65
CA ASP A 284 -22.19 13.27 -22.88
C ASP A 284 -21.15 13.56 -21.78
N LEU A 285 -20.07 14.20 -22.20
CA LEU A 285 -18.87 14.39 -21.40
C LEU A 285 -19.09 15.37 -20.24
N ASP A 286 -19.91 16.40 -20.46
CA ASP A 286 -20.16 17.45 -19.48
C ASP A 286 -21.08 16.92 -18.37
N SER A 287 -22.09 16.12 -18.71
CA SER A 287 -22.95 15.44 -17.73
C SER A 287 -22.21 14.35 -16.96
N LEU A 288 -21.20 13.69 -17.55
CA LEU A 288 -20.33 12.76 -16.82
C LEU A 288 -19.52 13.49 -15.73
N LEU A 289 -18.93 14.64 -16.07
CA LEU A 289 -18.21 15.47 -15.11
C LEU A 289 -19.16 16.03 -14.04
N ALA A 290 -20.34 16.51 -14.44
CA ALA A 290 -21.35 17.04 -13.51
C ALA A 290 -21.87 15.96 -12.54
N LEU A 291 -22.13 14.75 -13.05
CA LEU A 291 -22.58 13.62 -12.23
C LEU A 291 -21.47 13.10 -11.31
N HIS A 292 -20.23 13.07 -11.77
CA HIS A 292 -19.08 12.74 -10.92
C HIS A 292 -18.91 13.76 -9.79
N GLY A 293 -18.99 15.05 -10.10
CA GLY A 293 -18.99 16.12 -9.10
C GLY A 293 -20.15 15.96 -8.12
N TYR A 294 -21.36 15.69 -8.60
CA TYR A 294 -22.54 15.46 -7.76
C TYR A 294 -22.40 14.26 -6.81
N LEU A 295 -21.81 13.15 -7.28
CA LEU A 295 -21.65 11.95 -6.46
C LEU A 295 -20.52 12.04 -5.44
N ASN A 296 -19.47 12.83 -5.73
CA ASN A 296 -18.24 12.86 -4.93
C ASN A 296 -18.06 14.15 -4.11
N GLN A 297 -18.83 15.22 -4.37
CA GLN A 297 -18.88 16.37 -3.47
C GLN A 297 -19.59 15.98 -2.17
N GLY A 298 -18.84 15.97 -1.06
CA GLY A 298 -19.38 15.76 0.29
C GLY A 298 -20.23 16.92 0.81
N GLU A 299 -20.23 18.06 0.12
CA GLU A 299 -21.18 19.14 0.36
C GLU A 299 -22.48 18.81 -0.36
N ARG A 300 -23.43 18.25 0.39
CA ARG A 300 -24.84 18.41 0.04
C ARG A 300 -25.03 19.90 -0.28
N CYS A 301 -25.57 20.24 -1.46
CA CYS A 301 -26.21 21.54 -1.62
C CYS A 301 -27.04 21.75 -0.36
N GLU A 302 -26.81 22.87 0.36
CA GLU A 302 -27.59 23.21 1.54
C GLU A 302 -29.07 22.96 1.19
N THR A 303 -29.63 21.88 1.72
CA THR A 303 -31.04 21.61 1.55
C THR A 303 -31.70 22.72 2.31
N MET A 304 -32.30 23.65 1.58
CA MET A 304 -33.07 24.74 2.17
C MET A 304 -34.09 24.09 3.12
N ASP A 305 -33.99 24.39 4.40
CA ASP A 305 -34.91 23.85 5.39
C ASP A 305 -36.27 24.48 5.14
N LEU A 306 -37.24 23.67 4.68
CA LEU A 306 -38.57 24.14 4.30
C LEU A 306 -39.54 24.08 5.50
N GLU A 307 -39.06 23.68 6.69
CA GLU A 307 -39.88 23.70 7.91
C GLU A 307 -40.34 25.13 8.23
N GLY A 308 -41.63 25.41 8.01
CA GLY A 308 -42.26 26.69 8.31
C GLY A 308 -42.38 27.67 7.14
N CYS A 309 -41.97 27.29 5.92
CA CYS A 309 -42.21 28.10 4.73
C CYS A 309 -43.59 27.81 4.11
N ASP A 310 -44.41 28.84 3.95
CA ASP A 310 -45.72 28.79 3.28
C ASP A 310 -45.51 28.70 1.76
N LEU A 311 -45.08 27.54 1.28
CA LEU A 311 -44.74 27.31 -0.12
C LEU A 311 -46.01 27.17 -0.97
N PRO A 312 -46.09 27.85 -2.13
CA PRO A 312 -47.21 27.67 -3.04
C PRO A 312 -47.22 26.25 -3.62
N GLU A 313 -48.38 25.58 -3.60
CA GLU A 313 -48.56 24.30 -4.28
C GLU A 313 -48.42 24.50 -5.80
N LEU A 314 -47.30 24.04 -6.35
CA LEU A 314 -47.08 24.02 -7.79
C LEU A 314 -47.78 22.79 -8.39
N PRO A 315 -48.47 22.93 -9.55
CA PRO A 315 -49.05 21.79 -10.24
C PRO A 315 -47.95 20.81 -10.66
N ALA A 316 -48.23 19.51 -10.56
CA ALA A 316 -47.30 18.46 -10.97
C ALA A 316 -46.86 18.67 -12.42
N PHE A 317 -45.60 19.02 -12.61
CA PHE A 317 -45.02 19.29 -13.92
C PHE A 317 -44.23 18.06 -14.39
N SER A 318 -44.71 17.40 -15.44
CA SER A 318 -43.97 16.32 -16.10
C SER A 318 -43.09 16.91 -17.21
N PHE A 319 -41.78 16.79 -17.08
CA PHE A 319 -40.83 17.23 -18.09
C PHE A 319 -40.70 16.22 -19.23
N SER A 320 -40.65 16.70 -20.48
CA SER A 320 -40.15 15.93 -21.63
C SER A 320 -39.07 16.72 -22.34
N ALA A 321 -37.94 16.06 -22.69
CA ALA A 321 -36.81 16.71 -23.37
C ALA A 321 -37.23 17.37 -24.70
N THR A 322 -38.21 16.77 -25.39
CA THR A 322 -38.81 17.31 -26.61
C THR A 322 -39.48 18.69 -26.43
N SER A 323 -39.93 19.03 -25.23
CA SER A 323 -40.52 20.34 -24.92
C SER A 323 -39.47 21.46 -24.91
N TYR A 324 -38.23 21.13 -24.52
CA TYR A 324 -37.12 22.08 -24.45
C TYR A 324 -36.56 22.36 -25.85
N ASP A 325 -36.39 21.31 -26.65
CA ASP A 325 -35.95 21.41 -28.06
C ASP A 325 -36.91 22.26 -28.90
N ALA A 326 -38.22 22.16 -28.65
CA ALA A 326 -39.24 22.96 -29.31
C ALA A 326 -39.14 24.48 -28.98
N MET A 327 -38.69 24.83 -27.77
CA MET A 327 -38.49 26.23 -27.38
C MET A 327 -37.26 26.86 -28.03
N LEU A 328 -36.21 26.07 -28.26
CA LEU A 328 -34.97 26.52 -28.92
C LEU A 328 -35.11 26.57 -30.45
N GLY A 329 -36.10 25.87 -31.02
CA GLY A 329 -36.31 25.74 -32.47
C GLY A 329 -36.87 26.97 -33.22
N ARG A 330 -37.04 28.14 -32.59
CA ARG A 330 -37.48 29.36 -33.29
C ARG A 330 -36.61 30.57 -32.99
N LYS A 331 -35.49 30.68 -33.71
CA LYS A 331 -34.96 31.97 -34.21
C LYS A 331 -33.95 31.73 -35.32
N GLY A 332 -34.47 31.75 -36.55
CA GLY A 332 -33.67 31.64 -37.77
C GLY A 332 -34.51 31.85 -39.02
N ALA A 333 -35.33 32.90 -39.05
CA ALA A 333 -35.95 33.40 -40.28
C ALA A 333 -36.29 34.88 -40.15
N LYS A 334 -35.29 35.72 -40.40
CA LYS A 334 -35.38 36.83 -41.36
C LYS A 334 -33.99 37.35 -41.68
#